data_AF-A0A966IV50-F1
#
_entry.id   AF-A0A966IV50-F1
#
_cell.length_a   1.000
_cell.length_b   1.000
_cell.length_c   1.000
_cell.angle_alpha   90.00
_cell.angle_beta   90.00
_cell.angle_gamma   90.00
#
_symmetry.space_group_name_H-M   'P 1'
#
loop_
_entity.id
_entity.type
_entity.pdbx_description
1 polymer ?
#
loop_
_entity_poly.entity_id
_entity_poly.type
_entity_poly.pdbx_seq_one_letter_code
_entity_poly.pdbx_strand_id
1 'polypeptide(L)'
;MSGNSQVICQNKTDGCPVQVARAIFVANIKGGVGKSTLTVYLTEYLRQRFKRQPVILLDTDPQGTSFELMEPRSKNGDARL
;
A
#
# COMPACT_ATOMS: atom_id res chain seq x y z
N MET A 1 -5.19 -19.01 6.50
CA MET A 1 -5.43 -18.22 5.28
C MET A 1 -4.31 -17.19 5.17
N SER A 2 -3.55 -17.25 4.08
CA SER A 2 -2.30 -16.51 3.85
C SER A 2 -2.58 -15.35 2.89
N GLY A 3 -2.88 -14.16 3.41
CA GLY A 3 -3.04 -12.95 2.58
C GLY A 3 -1.69 -12.35 2.21
N ASN A 4 -1.42 -12.13 0.93
CA ASN A 4 -0.21 -11.46 0.45
C ASN A 4 -0.58 -10.03 0.03
N SER A 5 0.14 -9.01 0.54
CA SER A 5 -0.09 -7.60 0.17
C SER A 5 1.13 -7.06 -0.61
N GLN A 6 0.91 -6.37 -1.74
CA GLN A 6 1.99 -5.78 -2.55
C GLN A 6 2.01 -4.25 -2.43
N VAL A 7 3.19 -3.65 -2.36
CA VAL A 7 3.35 -2.19 -2.50
C VAL A 7 4.20 -1.94 -3.75
N ILE A 8 3.71 -1.10 -4.67
CA ILE A 8 4.45 -0.78 -5.89
C ILE A 8 4.79 0.71 -5.87
N CYS A 9 6.08 1.01 -5.74
CA CYS A 9 6.59 2.38 -5.75
C CYS A 9 7.16 2.70 -7.14
N GLN A 10 6.44 3.47 -7.94
CA GLN A 10 7.01 3.92 -9.21
C GLN A 10 7.95 5.12 -8.97
N ASN A 11 9.24 4.97 -9.25
CA ASN A 11 10.12 6.13 -9.29
C ASN A 11 9.90 6.87 -10.61
N LYS A 12 9.74 8.19 -10.52
CA LYS A 12 10.13 9.09 -11.60
C LYS A 12 11.60 9.46 -11.37
N THR A 13 12.47 9.06 -12.29
CA THR A 13 13.86 9.53 -12.34
C THR A 13 13.93 10.78 -13.19
N ASP A 14 14.26 11.90 -12.56
CA ASP A 14 14.46 13.17 -13.25
C ASP A 14 15.70 13.04 -14.17
N GLY A 15 15.48 12.96 -15.49
CA GLY A 15 16.54 13.00 -16.50
C GLY A 15 17.05 11.67 -17.07
N CYS A 16 16.60 10.50 -16.59
CA CYS A 16 16.90 9.21 -17.21
C CYS A 16 15.77 8.81 -18.19
N PRO A 17 16.06 8.44 -19.46
CA PRO A 17 15.04 8.07 -20.44
C PRO A 17 14.29 6.78 -20.10
N VAL A 18 14.81 5.98 -19.15
CA VAL A 18 14.15 4.77 -18.64
C VAL A 18 13.52 5.07 -17.28
N GLN A 19 12.20 5.02 -17.20
CA GLN A 19 11.47 5.04 -15.93
C GLN A 19 11.64 3.67 -15.24
N VAL A 20 12.46 3.62 -14.18
CA VAL A 20 12.65 2.40 -13.39
C VAL A 20 11.69 2.40 -12.21
N ALA A 21 10.60 1.64 -12.31
CA ALA A 21 9.72 1.38 -11.17
C ALA A 21 10.40 0.44 -10.16
N ARG A 22 10.13 0.62 -8.86
CA ARG A 22 10.60 -0.28 -7.78
C ARG A 22 9.39 -0.94 -7.11
N ALA A 23 9.36 -2.27 -7.08
CA ALA A 23 8.31 -3.01 -6.37
C ALA A 23 8.82 -3.47 -5.00
N ILE A 24 7.97 -3.35 -3.98
CA ILE A 24 8.21 -3.84 -2.61
C ILE A 24 7.08 -4.82 -2.27
N PHE A 25 7.40 -6.10 -2.14
CA PHE A 25 6.39 -7.12 -1.80
C PHE A 25 6.43 -7.43 -0.31
N VAL A 26 5.28 -7.32 0.38
CA VAL A 26 5.15 -7.61 1.81
C VAL A 26 4.37 -8.92 1.97
N ALA A 27 5.10 -10.02 2.09
CA ALA A 27 4.52 -11.36 2.13
C ALA A 27 4.92 -12.16 3.37
N ASN A 28 3.97 -12.99 3.84
CA ASN A 28 4.18 -13.98 4.89
C ASN A 28 3.04 -15.01 4.80
N ILE A 29 3.41 -16.28 4.91
CA ILE A 29 2.51 -17.43 4.88
C ILE A 29 1.58 -17.45 6.11
N LYS A 30 2.01 -16.84 7.24
CA LYS A 30 1.19 -16.74 8.45
C LYS A 30 0.23 -15.54 8.38
N GLY A 31 -1.05 -15.79 8.62
CA GLY A 31 -2.07 -14.75 8.83
C GLY A 31 -1.93 -14.07 10.19
N GLY A 32 -2.43 -12.82 10.33
CA GLY A 32 -2.47 -12.11 11.61
C GLY A 32 -1.15 -11.48 12.09
N VAL A 33 -0.09 -11.49 11.28
CA VAL A 33 1.23 -10.93 11.66
C VAL A 33 1.40 -9.42 11.37
N GLY A 34 0.34 -8.72 10.96
CA GLY A 34 0.38 -7.27 10.71
C GLY A 34 0.88 -6.81 9.34
N LYS A 35 0.83 -7.67 8.31
CA LYS A 35 1.29 -7.33 6.95
C LYS A 35 0.56 -6.15 6.34
N SER A 36 -0.77 -6.18 6.33
CA SER A 36 -1.61 -5.12 5.77
C SER A 36 -1.38 -3.82 6.52
N THR A 37 -1.26 -3.88 7.86
CA THR A 37 -0.90 -2.74 8.70
C THR A 37 0.43 -2.13 8.25
N LEU A 38 1.52 -2.91 8.23
CA LEU A 38 2.84 -2.41 7.82
C LEU A 38 2.82 -1.85 6.38
N THR A 39 2.12 -2.54 5.47
CA THR A 39 1.96 -2.17 4.06
C THR A 39 1.32 -0.77 3.91
N VAL A 40 0.26 -0.51 4.66
CA VAL A 40 -0.45 0.77 4.66
C VAL A 40 0.43 1.90 5.22
N TYR A 41 1.08 1.67 6.37
CA TYR A 41 1.99 2.66 6.96
C TYR A 41 3.21 2.97 6.08
N LEU A 42 3.80 1.93 5.46
CA LEU A 42 4.93 2.10 4.54
C LEU A 42 4.51 2.92 3.31
N THR A 43 3.34 2.63 2.74
CA THR A 43 2.80 3.37 1.59
C THR A 43 2.66 4.86 1.93
N GLU A 44 2.02 5.18 3.05
CA GLU A 44 1.82 6.58 3.47
C GLU A 44 3.15 7.27 3.80
N TYR A 45 4.08 6.60 4.47
CA TYR A 45 5.41 7.13 4.71
C TYR A 45 6.13 7.49 3.39
N LEU A 46 6.09 6.60 2.39
CA LEU A 46 6.75 6.83 1.10
C LEU A 46 6.08 7.97 0.33
N ARG A 47 4.74 8.09 0.36
CA ARG A 47 4.01 9.22 -0.23
C ARG A 47 4.42 10.55 0.40
N GLN A 48 4.55 10.59 1.72
CA GLN A 48 4.96 11.80 2.45
C GLN A 48 6.44 12.15 2.20
N ARG A 49 7.31 11.14 2.14
CA ARG A 49 8.76 11.31 1.96
C ARG A 49 9.13 11.71 0.53
N PHE A 50 8.42 11.19 -0.46
CA PHE A 50 8.69 11.35 -1.89
C PHE A 50 7.52 12.03 -2.62
N LYS A 51 7.17 13.25 -2.20
CA LYS A 51 5.99 14.01 -2.71
C LYS A 51 5.90 14.18 -4.23
N ARG A 52 7.02 14.04 -4.96
CA ARG A 52 7.09 14.20 -6.43
C ARG A 52 7.12 12.86 -7.17
N GLN A 53 7.04 11.74 -6.45
CA GLN A 53 7.07 10.39 -7.00
C GLN A 53 5.73 9.67 -6.72
N PRO A 54 5.09 9.08 -7.73
CA PRO A 54 3.85 8.35 -7.52
C PRO A 54 4.09 7.03 -6.75
N VAL A 55 3.44 6.89 -5.61
CA VAL A 55 3.46 5.68 -4.78
C VAL A 55 2.08 5.01 -4.81
N ILE A 56 2.05 3.76 -5.27
CA ILE A 56 0.83 2.97 -5.48
C ILE A 56 0.83 1.78 -4.52
N LEU A 57 -0.32 1.56 -3.88
CA LEU A 57 -0.59 0.36 -3.12
C LEU A 57 -1.39 -0.61 -3.98
N LEU A 58 -0.93 -1.85 -4.13
CA LEU A 58 -1.65 -2.90 -4.85
C LEU A 58 -2.03 -4.00 -3.87
N ASP A 59 -3.27 -3.97 -3.37
CA ASP A 59 -3.74 -5.00 -2.47
C ASP A 59 -4.15 -6.26 -3.26
N THR A 60 -3.38 -7.34 -3.11
CA THR A 60 -3.67 -8.65 -3.72
C THR A 60 -4.25 -9.64 -2.72
N ASP A 61 -4.52 -9.20 -1.49
CA ASP A 61 -5.20 -10.03 -0.50
C ASP A 61 -6.68 -10.16 -0.89
N PRO A 62 -7.22 -11.38 -1.10
CA PRO A 62 -8.63 -11.58 -1.40
C PRO A 62 -9.60 -10.96 -0.36
N GLN A 63 -9.13 -10.72 0.86
CA GLN A 63 -9.91 -10.08 1.92
C GLN A 63 -9.91 -8.55 1.85
N GLY A 64 -9.07 -7.93 1.01
CA GLY A 64 -9.05 -6.47 0.83
C GLY A 64 -8.71 -5.64 2.07
N THR A 65 -8.03 -6.22 3.06
CA THR A 65 -7.77 -5.56 4.35
C THR A 65 -6.98 -4.26 4.22
N SER A 66 -6.04 -4.17 3.27
CA SER A 66 -5.26 -2.94 3.08
C SER A 66 -6.09 -1.85 2.39
N PHE A 67 -6.99 -2.25 1.48
CA PHE A 67 -7.97 -1.35 0.86
C PHE A 67 -8.89 -0.74 1.91
N GLU A 68 -9.49 -1.56 2.78
CA GLU A 68 -10.40 -1.10 3.84
C GLU A 68 -9.69 -0.16 4.82
N LEU A 69 -8.46 -0.48 5.23
CA LEU A 69 -7.67 0.37 6.13
C LEU A 69 -7.31 1.75 5.55
N MET A 70 -7.24 1.84 4.22
CA MET A 70 -6.89 3.06 3.49
C MET A 70 -8.11 3.89 3.07
N GLU A 71 -9.32 3.36 3.18
CA GLU A 71 -10.52 4.13 2.90
C GLU A 71 -10.62 5.32 3.89
N PRO A 72 -10.96 6.52 3.40
CA PRO A 72 -11.26 7.64 4.27
C PRO A 72 -12.38 7.25 5.24
N ARG A 73 -12.09 7.25 6.54
CA ARG A 73 -13.14 7.03 7.53
C ARG A 73 -14.20 8.12 7.40
N SER A 74 -15.46 7.72 7.31
CA SER A 74 -16.59 8.64 7.28
C SER A 74 -16.47 9.64 8.43
N LYS A 75 -16.59 10.94 8.12
CA LYS A 75 -16.57 12.01 9.12
C LYS A 75 -17.82 12.01 10.01
N ASN A 76 -18.86 11.29 9.60
CA ASN A 76 -20.08 11.09 10.35
C ASN A 76 -20.11 9.63 10.78
N GLY A 77 -20.30 9.34 12.07
CA GLY A 77 -20.21 8.02 12.69
C GLY A 77 -21.23 6.97 12.23
N ASP A 78 -21.65 7.02 10.97
CA ASP A 78 -22.46 6.01 10.32
C ASP A 78 -21.55 4.85 9.95
N ALA A 79 -21.48 3.85 10.84
CA ALA A 79 -21.03 2.53 10.46
C ALA A 79 -21.94 2.08 9.30
N ARG A 80 -21.35 1.77 8.14
CA ARG A 80 -22.09 1.19 7.02
C ARG A 80 -22.60 -0.19 7.44
N LEU A 81 -23.89 -0.28 7.78
CA LEU A 81 -24.66 -1.52 7.85
C LEU A 81 -25.13 -1.92 6.45
#